data_AF-A0A6P2CXP1-F1
#
_entry.id   AF-A0A6P2CXP1-F1
#
_cell.length_a   1.000
_cell.length_b   1.000
_cell.length_c   1.000
_cell.angle_alpha   90.00
_cell.angle_beta   90.00
_cell.angle_gamma   90.00
#
_symmetry.space_group_name_H-M   'P 1'
#
loop_
_entity.id
_entity.type
_entity.pdbx_description
1 polymer ?
#
loop_
_entity_poly.entity_id
_entity_poly.type
_entity_poly.pdbx_seq_one_letter_code
_entity_poly.pdbx_strand_id
1 'polypeptide(L)'
;MATVIIWNNNLFTFGHSIVGHAAINITDYWNPVQTASLPYYASFWPEGSAKLMQTRHAEPTPNFFAALDIEGYVPDHIIRIHGLDENKMLAKWNEIRSKSKVHYKLVRKNCATVAARVLKKGSKKGGMTRHHAIWTPLDVKRLALEMGGTQMSWDDFVQELHSAKAIDDKGQTAMKKYKRREGGSGSSGAAPRFVNGTDTGKVPIYVSMLSTSPPPAVMVSMIG
;
A
#
# COMPACT_ATOMS: atom_id res chain seq x y z
N MET A 1 6.66 2.60 -13.50
CA MET A 1 7.23 2.01 -12.28
C MET A 1 6.14 1.93 -11.24
N ALA A 2 6.07 0.90 -10.40
CA ALA A 2 5.10 0.83 -9.30
C ALA A 2 5.74 0.25 -8.04
N THR A 3 5.20 0.63 -6.88
CA THR A 3 5.64 0.15 -5.55
C THR A 3 4.49 -0.59 -4.89
N VAL A 4 4.68 -1.88 -4.66
CA VAL A 4 3.73 -2.74 -3.94
C VAL A 4 4.10 -2.75 -2.46
N ILE A 5 3.11 -2.51 -1.61
CA ILE A 5 3.29 -2.37 -0.16
C ILE A 5 2.40 -3.40 0.53
N ILE A 6 3.00 -4.22 1.39
CA ILE A 6 2.33 -5.36 2.02
C ILE A 6 2.49 -5.29 3.53
N TRP A 7 1.38 -5.34 4.24
CA TRP A 7 1.27 -5.60 5.67
C TRP A 7 0.61 -6.96 5.87
N ASN A 8 1.32 -7.91 6.48
CA ASN A 8 0.79 -9.22 6.83
C ASN A 8 0.05 -9.11 8.17
N ASN A 9 -1.21 -9.55 8.21
CA ASN A 9 -1.96 -9.65 9.46
C ASN A 9 -2.17 -11.12 9.83
N ASN A 10 -1.28 -11.63 10.67
CA ASN A 10 -1.32 -13.02 11.13
C ASN A 10 -2.27 -13.23 12.33
N LEU A 11 -2.89 -12.17 12.87
CA LEU A 11 -3.82 -12.30 14.01
C LEU A 11 -5.15 -12.91 13.61
N PHE A 12 -5.47 -12.88 12.32
CA PHE A 12 -6.70 -13.42 11.81
C PHE A 12 -6.39 -14.27 10.58
N THR A 13 -6.55 -15.58 10.70
CA THR A 13 -6.43 -16.51 9.58
C THR A 13 -7.82 -16.93 9.15
N PHE A 14 -8.14 -16.80 7.87
CA PHE A 14 -9.37 -17.37 7.31
C PHE A 14 -9.01 -18.62 6.50
N GLY A 15 -9.14 -19.79 7.14
CA GLY A 15 -8.57 -21.04 6.62
C GLY A 15 -7.04 -20.95 6.55
N HIS A 16 -6.44 -21.32 5.42
CA HIS A 16 -4.99 -21.20 5.17
C HIS A 16 -4.55 -19.81 4.67
N SER A 17 -5.47 -18.83 4.64
CA SER A 17 -5.19 -17.47 4.15
C SER A 17 -4.90 -16.54 5.32
N ILE A 18 -3.73 -15.89 5.27
CA ILE A 18 -3.35 -14.79 6.16
C ILE A 18 -4.02 -13.53 5.62
N VAL A 19 -4.89 -12.90 6.43
CA VAL A 19 -5.43 -11.59 6.07
C VAL A 19 -4.37 -10.51 6.28
N GLY A 20 -4.62 -9.30 5.83
CA GLY A 20 -3.68 -8.20 5.94
C GLY A 20 -4.02 -7.11 4.94
N HIS A 21 -3.08 -6.23 4.69
CA HIS A 21 -3.26 -5.11 3.80
C HIS A 21 -2.25 -5.14 2.66
N ALA A 22 -2.73 -4.83 1.47
CA ALA A 22 -1.93 -4.71 0.28
C ALA A 22 -2.33 -3.44 -0.45
N ALA A 23 -1.35 -2.63 -0.78
CA ALA A 23 -1.54 -1.38 -1.51
C ALA A 23 -0.50 -1.23 -2.62
N ILE A 24 -0.75 -0.33 -3.56
CA ILE A 24 0.15 -0.01 -4.65
C ILE A 24 0.24 1.48 -4.84
N ASN A 25 1.46 2.01 -4.85
CA ASN A 25 1.74 3.30 -5.48
C ASN A 25 2.06 3.05 -6.96
N ILE A 26 1.22 3.56 -7.85
CA ILE A 26 1.28 3.32 -9.30
C ILE A 26 2.37 4.15 -9.97
N THR A 27 2.80 5.25 -9.34
CA THR A 27 3.80 6.20 -9.84
C THR A 27 5.02 6.26 -8.90
N ASP A 28 6.02 7.06 -9.25
CA ASP A 28 7.12 7.49 -8.36
C ASP A 28 6.73 8.63 -7.42
N TYR A 29 5.63 9.33 -7.72
CA TYR A 29 5.15 10.43 -6.90
C TYR A 29 4.55 9.95 -5.57
N TRP A 30 5.01 10.55 -4.46
CA TRP A 30 4.55 10.31 -3.11
C TRP A 30 3.99 11.59 -2.52
N ASN A 31 2.66 11.65 -2.35
CA ASN A 31 2.03 12.85 -1.81
C ASN A 31 1.84 12.74 -0.29
N PRO A 32 2.45 13.64 0.49
CA PRO A 32 2.25 13.68 1.94
C PRO A 32 0.85 14.13 2.33
N VAL A 33 0.18 14.92 1.51
CA VAL A 33 -1.08 15.54 1.90
C VAL A 33 -2.17 14.48 2.00
N GLN A 34 -2.70 14.28 3.21
CA GLN A 34 -3.80 13.35 3.52
C GLN A 34 -5.18 13.87 3.08
N THR A 35 -5.25 14.60 1.96
CA THR A 35 -6.51 15.15 1.45
C THR A 35 -6.93 14.39 0.20
N ALA A 36 -8.05 13.67 0.31
CA ALA A 36 -8.72 12.89 -0.75
C ALA A 36 -7.94 11.67 -1.32
N SER A 37 -8.71 10.71 -1.86
CA SER A 37 -8.19 9.53 -2.56
C SER A 37 -7.39 9.90 -3.80
N LEU A 38 -6.09 9.59 -3.77
CA LEU A 38 -5.19 9.92 -4.85
C LEU A 38 -5.34 8.95 -6.03
N PRO A 39 -5.23 9.46 -7.27
CA PRO A 39 -5.41 8.65 -8.47
C PRO A 39 -4.25 7.68 -8.73
N TYR A 40 -3.18 7.72 -7.94
CA TYR A 40 -2.01 6.85 -8.08
C TYR A 40 -1.79 5.93 -6.88
N TYR A 41 -2.56 6.05 -5.79
CA TYR A 41 -2.46 5.14 -4.65
C TYR A 41 -3.67 4.20 -4.62
N ALA A 42 -3.46 2.94 -5.02
CA ALA A 42 -4.49 1.91 -5.02
C ALA A 42 -4.47 1.14 -3.70
N SER A 43 -5.40 1.51 -2.82
CA SER A 43 -5.66 0.86 -1.53
C SER A 43 -7.16 0.89 -1.25
N PHE A 44 -7.69 -0.11 -0.57
CA PHE A 44 -9.10 -0.18 -0.15
C PHE A 44 -9.21 -0.69 1.28
N TRP A 45 -10.00 0.01 2.11
CA TRP A 45 -10.37 -0.39 3.47
C TRP A 45 -11.88 -0.54 3.60
N PRO A 46 -12.37 -1.38 4.53
CA PRO A 46 -13.77 -1.30 4.96
C PRO A 46 -14.04 0.08 5.60
N GLU A 47 -15.18 0.68 5.28
CA GLU A 47 -15.64 1.96 5.85
C GLU A 47 -15.86 1.85 7.38
N GLY A 48 -15.35 2.84 8.12
CA GLY A 48 -15.46 2.93 9.59
C GLY A 48 -14.46 2.06 10.35
N SER A 49 -14.24 2.35 11.63
CA SER A 49 -13.35 1.62 12.56
C SER A 49 -13.82 0.18 12.90
N ALA A 50 -14.60 -0.44 12.02
CA ALA A 50 -15.30 -1.69 12.27
C ALA A 50 -14.43 -2.91 11.88
N LYS A 51 -14.57 -3.96 12.71
CA LYS A 51 -13.86 -5.24 12.57
C LYS A 51 -14.15 -5.87 11.19
N LEU A 52 -13.12 -6.51 10.63
CA LEU A 52 -13.01 -7.18 9.32
C LEU A 52 -14.23 -8.02 8.86
N MET A 53 -15.10 -8.44 9.78
CA MET A 53 -16.24 -9.34 9.56
C MET A 53 -17.58 -8.64 9.24
N GLN A 54 -17.68 -7.30 9.32
CA GLN A 54 -18.93 -6.59 9.00
C GLN A 54 -18.96 -6.14 7.53
N THR A 55 -20.02 -6.52 6.80
CA THR A 55 -20.27 -6.09 5.41
C THR A 55 -20.64 -4.61 5.39
N ARG A 56 -19.71 -3.74 5.02
CA ARG A 56 -19.98 -2.32 4.71
C ARG A 56 -19.25 -1.88 3.44
N HIS A 57 -19.52 -0.65 3.02
CA HIS A 57 -18.90 -0.08 1.83
C HIS A 57 -17.39 -0.03 2.02
N ALA A 58 -16.69 -0.07 0.89
CA ALA A 58 -15.25 -0.04 0.87
C ALA A 58 -14.85 1.38 0.45
N GLU A 59 -13.90 1.98 1.17
CA GLU A 59 -13.37 3.30 0.83
C GLU A 59 -11.89 3.23 0.48
N PRO A 60 -11.45 3.97 -0.54
CA PRO A 60 -10.04 4.04 -0.89
C PRO A 60 -9.26 4.86 0.13
N THR A 61 -8.12 4.35 0.60
CA THR A 61 -7.21 5.13 1.45
C THR A 61 -6.65 6.30 0.66
N PRO A 62 -6.50 7.49 1.25
CA PRO A 62 -6.01 8.66 0.53
C PRO A 62 -4.60 8.47 -0.04
N ASN A 63 -3.67 7.99 0.79
CA ASN A 63 -2.27 7.83 0.42
C ASN A 63 -1.55 6.79 1.31
N PHE A 64 -0.25 6.60 1.05
CA PHE A 64 0.60 5.72 1.85
C PHE A 64 0.68 6.12 3.33
N PHE A 65 0.81 7.41 3.64
CA PHE A 65 0.93 7.89 5.01
C PHE A 65 -0.31 7.61 5.84
N ALA A 66 -1.50 7.83 5.28
CA ALA A 66 -2.76 7.46 5.93
C ALA A 66 -2.89 5.94 6.13
N ALA A 67 -2.40 5.12 5.18
CA ALA A 67 -2.35 3.67 5.37
C ALA A 67 -1.40 3.28 6.52
N LEU A 68 -0.24 3.93 6.59
CA LEU A 68 0.74 3.73 7.65
C LEU A 68 0.17 4.13 9.02
N ASP A 69 -0.61 5.21 9.08
CA ASP A 69 -1.25 5.70 10.31
C ASP A 69 -2.35 4.73 10.79
N ILE A 70 -3.15 4.21 9.86
CA ILE A 70 -4.21 3.22 10.15
C ILE A 70 -3.61 1.91 10.66
N GLU A 71 -2.54 1.42 10.02
CA GLU A 71 -1.88 0.17 10.40
C GLU A 71 -1.11 0.30 11.73
N GLY A 72 -0.42 1.43 11.94
CA GLY A 72 0.36 1.68 13.14
C GLY A 72 1.70 0.93 13.23
N TYR A 73 2.18 0.40 12.10
CA TYR A 73 3.49 -0.24 11.93
C TYR A 73 3.93 -0.18 10.46
N VAL A 74 5.24 -0.36 10.21
CA VAL A 74 5.76 -0.35 8.83
C VAL A 74 5.31 -1.58 8.04
N PRO A 75 5.27 -1.52 6.71
CA PRO A 75 5.02 -2.68 5.86
C PRO A 75 6.03 -3.79 6.12
N ASP A 76 5.59 -5.05 6.01
CA ASP A 76 6.48 -6.22 6.08
C ASP A 76 7.23 -6.44 4.76
N HIS A 77 6.67 -5.98 3.64
CA HIS A 77 7.33 -5.99 2.34
C HIS A 77 7.04 -4.73 1.55
N ILE A 78 8.09 -4.21 0.92
CA ILE A 78 8.02 -3.14 -0.07
C ILE A 78 8.71 -3.66 -1.32
N ILE A 79 7.99 -3.71 -2.44
CA ILE A 79 8.47 -4.32 -3.68
C ILE A 79 8.36 -3.30 -4.81
N ARG A 80 9.49 -2.99 -5.44
CA ARG A 80 9.58 -2.09 -6.59
C ARG A 80 9.47 -2.89 -7.88
N ILE A 81 8.63 -2.44 -8.82
CA ILE A 81 8.46 -3.06 -10.13
C ILE A 81 8.66 -2.00 -11.23
N HIS A 82 9.54 -2.29 -12.19
CA HIS A 82 9.80 -1.43 -13.34
C HIS A 82 9.13 -1.99 -14.61
N GLY A 83 9.00 -1.16 -15.65
CA GLY A 83 8.50 -1.58 -16.96
C GLY A 83 7.00 -1.90 -17.07
N LEU A 84 6.19 -1.50 -16.07
CA LEU A 84 4.73 -1.59 -16.12
C LEU A 84 4.11 -0.42 -16.90
N ASP A 85 2.98 -0.69 -17.55
CA ASP A 85 2.16 0.32 -18.24
C ASP A 85 1.31 1.10 -17.21
N GLU A 86 1.85 2.23 -16.76
CA GLU A 86 1.24 3.08 -15.74
C GLU A 86 -0.15 3.58 -16.16
N ASN A 87 -0.33 3.97 -17.42
CA ASN A 87 -1.61 4.46 -17.92
C ASN A 87 -2.71 3.40 -17.78
N LYS A 88 -2.41 2.14 -18.10
CA LYS A 88 -3.35 1.03 -17.91
C LYS A 88 -3.64 0.76 -16.43
N MET A 89 -2.63 0.91 -15.55
CA MET A 89 -2.82 0.75 -14.11
C MET A 89 -3.71 1.85 -13.53
N LEU A 90 -3.43 3.11 -13.88
CA LEU A 90 -4.21 4.28 -13.47
C LEU A 90 -5.65 4.20 -13.98
N ALA A 91 -5.85 3.84 -15.26
CA ALA A 91 -7.18 3.62 -15.82
C ALA A 91 -7.94 2.52 -15.06
N LYS A 92 -7.27 1.42 -14.71
CA LYS A 92 -7.88 0.34 -13.94
C LYS A 92 -8.23 0.77 -12.52
N TRP A 93 -7.36 1.55 -11.88
CA TRP A 93 -7.62 2.07 -10.55
C TRP A 93 -8.79 3.07 -10.56
N ASN A 94 -8.82 3.98 -11.53
CA ASN A 94 -9.93 4.90 -11.77
C ASN A 94 -11.26 4.14 -11.95
N GLU A 95 -11.29 3.08 -12.77
CA GLU A 95 -12.46 2.23 -12.96
C GLU A 95 -12.93 1.54 -11.67
N ILE A 96 -12.01 1.20 -10.75
CA ILE A 96 -12.35 0.57 -9.48
C ILE A 96 -12.87 1.61 -8.48
N ARG A 97 -12.18 2.73 -8.32
CA ARG A 97 -12.49 3.76 -7.31
C ARG A 97 -13.72 4.60 -7.67
N SER A 98 -14.08 4.72 -8.95
CA SER A 98 -15.25 5.49 -9.40
C SER A 98 -16.56 4.74 -9.25
N LYS A 99 -16.53 3.43 -8.94
CA LYS A 99 -17.75 2.64 -8.73
C LYS A 99 -18.41 3.09 -7.42
N SER A 100 -19.64 3.56 -7.52
CA SER A 100 -20.46 3.85 -6.35
C SER A 100 -20.90 2.55 -5.67
N LYS A 101 -21.02 2.56 -4.34
CA LYS A 101 -21.52 1.42 -3.53
C LYS A 101 -20.71 0.12 -3.68
N VAL A 102 -19.39 0.20 -3.77
CA VAL A 102 -18.55 -1.02 -3.76
C VAL A 102 -18.60 -1.63 -2.36
N HIS A 103 -19.32 -2.74 -2.22
CA HIS A 103 -19.29 -3.54 -0.99
C HIS A 103 -17.93 -4.21 -0.82
N TYR A 104 -17.30 -4.02 0.35
CA TYR A 104 -16.13 -4.80 0.73
C TYR A 104 -16.55 -6.27 0.88
N LYS A 105 -15.83 -7.18 0.23
CA LYS A 105 -16.04 -8.63 0.38
C LYS A 105 -14.68 -9.27 0.62
N LEU A 106 -14.44 -9.73 1.84
CA LEU A 106 -13.21 -10.39 2.29
C LEU A 106 -12.60 -11.37 1.27
N VAL A 107 -13.45 -12.13 0.58
CA VAL A 107 -13.06 -13.19 -0.36
C VAL A 107 -12.77 -12.68 -1.78
N ARG A 108 -13.49 -11.65 -2.27
CA ARG A 108 -13.48 -11.27 -3.70
C ARG A 108 -13.24 -9.79 -3.99
N LYS A 109 -13.37 -8.91 -3.00
CA LYS A 109 -13.27 -7.45 -3.10
C LYS A 109 -12.54 -6.93 -1.85
N ASN A 110 -11.31 -7.36 -1.68
CA ASN A 110 -10.40 -6.90 -0.65
C ASN A 110 -9.26 -6.07 -1.27
N CYS A 111 -8.42 -5.46 -0.43
CA CYS A 111 -7.26 -4.67 -0.84
C CYS A 111 -6.31 -5.46 -1.76
N ALA A 112 -6.05 -6.73 -1.46
CA ALA A 112 -5.19 -7.60 -2.26
C ALA A 112 -5.76 -7.88 -3.66
N THR A 113 -7.06 -8.10 -3.80
CA THR A 113 -7.71 -8.26 -5.10
C THR A 113 -7.58 -6.98 -5.93
N VAL A 114 -7.77 -5.81 -5.33
CA VAL A 114 -7.59 -4.52 -6.02
C VAL A 114 -6.16 -4.37 -6.50
N ALA A 115 -5.18 -4.57 -5.61
CA ALA A 115 -3.77 -4.49 -5.93
C ALA A 115 -3.41 -5.44 -7.11
N ALA A 116 -3.81 -6.71 -7.02
CA ALA A 116 -3.58 -7.69 -8.07
C ALA A 116 -4.20 -7.28 -9.42
N ARG A 117 -5.44 -6.77 -9.43
CA ARG A 117 -6.12 -6.34 -10.67
C ARG A 117 -5.42 -5.14 -11.32
N VAL A 118 -4.92 -4.20 -10.51
CA VAL A 118 -4.16 -3.05 -11.01
C VAL A 118 -2.82 -3.51 -11.59
N LEU A 119 -2.04 -4.32 -10.86
CA LEU A 119 -0.75 -4.86 -11.36
C LEU A 119 -0.90 -5.65 -12.66
N LYS A 120 -1.85 -6.59 -12.69
CA LYS A 120 -2.08 -7.42 -13.88
C LYS A 120 -2.44 -6.59 -15.09
N LYS A 121 -3.07 -5.41 -14.92
CA LYS A 121 -3.43 -4.57 -16.05
C LYS A 121 -2.28 -3.74 -16.60
N GLY A 122 -1.30 -3.40 -15.76
CA GLY A 122 -0.03 -2.78 -16.19
C GLY A 122 0.98 -3.75 -16.78
N SER A 123 0.88 -5.05 -16.48
CA SER A 123 1.83 -6.06 -16.94
C SER A 123 1.54 -6.52 -18.37
N LYS A 124 2.55 -6.52 -19.25
CA LYS A 124 2.47 -7.13 -20.60
C LYS A 124 2.47 -8.65 -20.55
N LYS A 125 3.09 -9.25 -19.53
CA LYS A 125 3.26 -10.71 -19.41
C LYS A 125 2.06 -11.41 -18.76
N GLY A 126 1.08 -10.66 -18.23
CA GLY A 126 -0.08 -11.22 -17.54
C GLY A 126 0.33 -12.12 -16.37
N GLY A 127 0.82 -11.54 -15.27
CA GLY A 127 1.33 -12.31 -14.13
C GLY A 127 0.33 -13.27 -13.48
N MET A 128 0.88 -14.31 -12.85
CA MET A 128 0.25 -15.44 -12.15
C MET A 128 -1.00 -16.00 -12.86
N THR A 129 -0.80 -17.07 -13.63
CA THR A 129 -1.81 -17.82 -14.39
C THR A 129 -2.82 -18.56 -13.51
N ARG A 130 -2.59 -18.62 -12.20
CA ARG A 130 -3.44 -19.34 -11.26
C ARG A 130 -4.70 -18.52 -10.94
N HIS A 131 -5.85 -19.19 -10.98
CA HIS A 131 -7.11 -18.64 -10.48
C HIS A 131 -7.07 -18.67 -8.95
N HIS A 132 -6.86 -17.51 -8.32
CA HIS A 132 -7.00 -17.37 -6.88
C HIS A 132 -8.47 -17.11 -6.55
N ALA A 133 -9.10 -18.05 -5.85
CA ALA A 133 -10.45 -17.85 -5.30
C ALA A 133 -10.47 -16.71 -4.27
N ILE A 134 -9.34 -16.50 -3.57
CA ILE A 134 -9.10 -15.45 -2.59
C ILE A 134 -7.70 -14.87 -2.86
N TRP A 135 -7.62 -13.55 -3.06
CA TRP A 135 -6.33 -12.86 -3.08
C TRP A 135 -5.94 -12.49 -1.67
N THR A 136 -4.75 -12.90 -1.25
CA THR A 136 -4.12 -12.49 0.01
C THR A 136 -2.98 -11.51 -0.26
N PRO A 137 -2.53 -10.73 0.74
CA PRO A 137 -1.35 -9.87 0.59
C PRO A 137 -0.10 -10.67 0.16
N LEU A 138 0.05 -11.91 0.63
CA LEU A 138 1.14 -12.78 0.22
C LEU A 138 1.03 -13.23 -1.26
N ASP A 139 -0.18 -13.39 -1.79
CA ASP A 139 -0.36 -13.66 -3.22
C ASP A 139 0.03 -12.44 -4.07
N VAL A 140 -0.28 -11.23 -3.60
CA VAL A 140 0.16 -9.98 -4.26
C VAL A 140 1.68 -9.86 -4.21
N LYS A 141 2.32 -10.20 -3.08
CA LYS A 141 3.78 -10.27 -2.95
C LYS A 141 4.38 -11.22 -3.99
N ARG A 142 3.87 -12.45 -4.09
CA ARG A 142 4.34 -13.45 -5.08
C ARG A 142 4.16 -12.93 -6.50
N LEU A 143 2.99 -12.40 -6.83
CA LEU A 143 2.69 -11.80 -8.13
C LEU A 143 3.69 -10.68 -8.47
N ALA A 144 3.99 -9.79 -7.54
CA ALA A 144 4.93 -8.70 -7.73
C ALA A 144 6.36 -9.19 -8.02
N LEU A 145 6.83 -10.21 -7.27
CA LEU A 145 8.15 -10.82 -7.50
C LEU A 145 8.20 -11.57 -8.84
N GLU A 146 7.15 -12.31 -9.21
CA GLU A 146 7.05 -12.97 -10.53
C GLU A 146 7.07 -11.98 -11.70
N MET A 147 6.61 -10.75 -11.48
CA MET A 147 6.69 -9.67 -12.47
C MET A 147 8.10 -9.05 -12.57
N GLY A 148 9.09 -9.59 -11.85
CA GLY A 148 10.45 -9.05 -11.81
C GLY A 148 10.63 -7.94 -10.76
N GLY A 149 9.73 -7.87 -9.77
CA GLY A 149 9.85 -6.91 -8.68
C GLY A 149 11.01 -7.24 -7.75
N THR A 150 11.65 -6.20 -7.22
CA THR A 150 12.73 -6.31 -6.23
C THR A 150 12.26 -5.83 -4.86
N GLN A 151 12.61 -6.55 -3.80
CA GLN A 151 12.35 -6.09 -2.44
C GLN A 151 13.27 -4.91 -2.10
N MET A 152 12.71 -3.95 -1.38
CA MET A 152 13.39 -2.76 -0.88
C MET A 152 13.33 -2.74 0.64
N SER A 153 14.41 -2.30 1.29
CA SER A 153 14.42 -2.13 2.73
C SER A 153 13.61 -0.89 3.14
N TRP A 154 13.19 -0.84 4.41
CA TRP A 154 12.50 0.29 5.00
C TRP A 154 13.39 1.52 5.01
N ASP A 155 14.69 1.35 5.32
CA ASP A 155 15.64 2.46 5.35
C ASP A 155 15.84 3.07 3.96
N ASP A 156 16.01 2.22 2.94
CA ASP A 156 16.11 2.67 1.54
C ASP A 156 14.80 3.37 1.12
N PHE A 157 13.66 2.84 1.54
CA PHE A 157 12.37 3.44 1.22
C PHE A 157 12.20 4.82 1.85
N VAL A 158 12.54 4.95 3.14
CA VAL A 158 12.49 6.21 3.86
C VAL A 158 13.46 7.23 3.25
N GLN A 159 14.64 6.79 2.80
CA GLN A 159 15.57 7.64 2.06
C GLN A 159 14.99 8.08 0.71
N GLU A 160 14.28 7.22 -0.01
CA GLU A 160 13.58 7.57 -1.25
C GLU A 160 12.49 8.62 -1.01
N LEU A 161 11.65 8.43 0.01
CA LEU A 161 10.59 9.39 0.37
C LEU A 161 11.16 10.77 0.71
N HIS A 162 12.28 10.81 1.44
CA HIS A 162 12.98 12.05 1.77
C HIS A 162 13.56 12.72 0.53
N SER A 163 14.22 11.94 -0.33
CA SER A 163 14.81 12.42 -1.60
C SER A 163 13.73 12.96 -2.56
N ALA A 164 12.54 12.35 -2.54
CA ALA A 164 11.36 12.78 -3.29
C ALA A 164 10.64 13.98 -2.65
N LYS A 165 11.14 14.52 -1.53
CA LYS A 165 10.51 15.59 -0.73
C LYS A 165 9.10 15.26 -0.26
N ALA A 166 8.79 13.97 -0.12
CA ALA A 166 7.53 13.52 0.45
C ALA A 166 7.53 13.62 1.98
N ILE A 167 8.71 13.63 2.60
CA ILE A 167 8.91 13.86 4.03
C ILE A 167 10.09 14.82 4.23
N ASP A 168 10.07 15.57 5.32
CA ASP A 168 11.19 16.40 5.76
C ASP A 168 12.17 15.59 6.65
N ASP A 169 13.24 16.23 7.12
CA ASP A 169 14.25 15.58 7.98
C ASP A 169 13.65 15.03 9.29
N LYS A 170 12.63 15.70 9.83
CA LYS A 170 11.90 15.27 11.03
C LYS A 170 11.08 14.02 10.72
N GLY A 171 10.35 14.01 9.61
CA GLY A 171 9.60 12.87 9.11
C GLY A 171 10.52 11.67 8.82
N GLN A 172 11.68 11.90 8.21
CA GLN A 172 12.68 10.86 7.99
C GLN A 172 13.15 10.24 9.31
N THR A 173 13.51 11.08 10.29
CA THR A 173 13.94 10.64 11.63
C THR A 173 12.82 9.90 12.37
N ALA A 174 11.58 10.36 12.24
CA ALA A 174 10.42 9.71 12.84
C ALA A 174 10.17 8.34 12.21
N MET A 175 10.15 8.24 10.88
CA MET A 175 9.87 7.00 10.15
C MET A 175 10.93 5.93 10.40
N LYS A 176 12.22 6.28 10.54
CA LYS A 176 13.28 5.32 10.91
C LYS A 176 13.06 4.65 12.27
N LYS A 177 12.29 5.29 13.17
CA LYS A 177 11.93 4.69 14.46
C LYS A 177 10.76 3.72 14.34
N TYR A 178 10.00 3.75 13.26
CA TYR A 178 8.84 2.87 13.13
C TYR A 178 9.28 1.42 13.10
N LYS A 179 8.49 0.60 13.78
CA LYS A 179 8.73 -0.83 13.89
C LYS A 179 7.80 -1.58 12.94
N ARG A 180 8.28 -2.69 12.38
CA ARG A 180 7.40 -3.65 11.70
C ARG A 180 6.59 -4.40 12.74
N ARG A 181 5.54 -5.10 12.32
CA ARG A 181 4.64 -5.76 13.27
C ARG A 181 5.37 -6.80 14.12
N GLU A 182 5.97 -7.82 13.51
CA GLU A 182 6.45 -8.99 14.24
C GLU A 182 7.69 -9.62 13.60
N GLY A 183 8.56 -10.22 14.42
CA GLY A 183 9.85 -10.79 14.02
C GLY A 183 9.76 -11.91 12.99
N GLY A 184 8.77 -12.79 13.13
CA GLY A 184 8.64 -14.05 12.36
C GLY A 184 7.98 -13.93 10.99
N SER A 185 7.56 -12.74 10.55
CA SER A 185 6.71 -12.60 9.37
C SER A 185 7.22 -11.54 8.39
N GLY A 186 7.89 -11.99 7.33
CA GLY A 186 8.45 -11.06 6.35
C GLY A 186 9.47 -10.09 6.94
N SER A 187 10.15 -9.31 6.11
CA SER A 187 11.05 -8.29 6.62
C SER A 187 11.22 -7.20 5.57
N SER A 188 10.81 -5.99 5.94
CA SER A 188 11.25 -4.77 5.31
C SER A 188 12.59 -4.31 5.88
N GLY A 189 13.21 -5.04 6.81
CA GLY A 189 14.45 -4.63 7.49
C GLY A 189 14.23 -3.80 8.75
N ALA A 190 13.04 -3.26 8.99
CA ALA A 190 12.73 -2.55 10.24
C ALA A 190 12.72 -3.48 11.46
N ALA A 191 13.02 -2.93 12.64
CA ALA A 191 12.95 -3.66 13.90
C ALA A 191 11.50 -4.11 14.20
N PRO A 192 11.27 -5.34 14.69
CA PRO A 192 9.92 -5.80 15.03
C PRO A 192 9.40 -5.17 16.33
N ARG A 193 8.11 -4.85 16.35
CA ARG A 193 7.39 -4.39 17.54
C ARG A 193 7.14 -5.56 18.48
N PHE A 194 6.59 -6.64 17.97
CA PHE A 194 6.36 -7.87 18.73
C PHE A 194 7.51 -8.85 18.52
N VAL A 195 8.18 -9.23 19.62
CA VAL A 195 9.22 -10.27 19.64
C VAL A 195 8.78 -11.33 20.64
N ASN A 196 8.55 -12.56 20.16
CA ASN A 196 8.06 -13.68 20.97
C ASN A 196 6.82 -13.32 21.82
N GLY A 197 5.85 -12.61 21.21
CA GLY A 197 4.62 -12.16 21.87
C GLY A 197 4.76 -10.95 22.79
N THR A 198 5.97 -10.43 23.00
CA THR A 198 6.21 -9.24 23.83
C THR A 198 6.23 -7.97 22.98
N ASP A 199 5.42 -6.97 23.34
CA ASP A 199 5.42 -5.65 22.71
C ASP A 199 6.65 -4.84 23.18
N THR A 200 7.57 -4.57 22.27
CA THR A 200 8.78 -3.76 22.53
C THR A 200 8.51 -2.25 22.41
N GLY A 201 7.24 -1.84 22.36
CA GLY A 201 6.78 -0.47 22.42
C GLY A 201 6.29 0.07 21.08
N LYS A 202 5.26 0.93 21.16
CA LYS A 202 4.80 1.77 20.06
C LYS A 202 5.75 2.94 19.88
N VAL A 203 6.07 3.27 18.64
CA VAL A 203 6.63 4.59 18.33
C VAL A 203 5.45 5.49 17.94
N PRO A 204 5.25 6.62 18.62
CA PRO A 204 4.15 7.52 18.28
C PRO A 204 4.33 8.04 16.85
N ILE A 205 3.24 8.00 16.11
CA ILE A 205 3.13 8.48 14.74
C ILE A 205 3.14 10.01 14.80
N TYR A 206 4.33 10.60 14.66
CA TYR A 206 4.47 12.02 14.36
C TYR A 206 5.19 12.14 13.03
N VAL A 207 4.44 11.95 11.94
CA VAL A 207 4.88 12.49 10.66
C VAL A 207 4.51 13.97 10.72
N SER A 208 5.47 14.86 11.05
CA SER A 208 5.29 16.26 10.68
C SER A 208 5.36 16.32 9.16
N MET A 209 4.24 16.09 8.50
CA MET A 209 4.12 16.24 7.06
C MET A 209 4.38 17.71 6.74
N LEU A 210 5.11 17.96 5.65
CA LEU A 210 5.40 19.31 5.17
C LEU A 210 4.11 20.14 5.17
N SER A 211 4.08 21.17 6.02
CA SER A 211 3.09 22.23 5.96
C SER A 211 3.46 23.13 4.79
N THR A 212 3.10 22.74 3.57
CA THR A 212 3.33 23.61 2.41
C THR A 212 2.26 23.44 1.35
N SER A 213 1.53 24.54 1.12
CA SER A 213 0.88 25.05 -0.09
C SER A 213 0.50 24.09 -1.24
N PRO A 214 -0.67 24.29 -1.88
CA PRO A 214 -1.16 23.43 -2.95
C PRO A 214 -0.18 23.35 -4.14
N PRO A 215 -0.13 22.21 -4.85
CA PRO A 215 0.76 22.02 -5.99
C PRO A 215 0.41 23.00 -7.14
N PRO A 216 1.39 23.38 -7.97
CA PRO A 216 1.12 24.15 -9.18
C PRO A 216 0.18 23.36 -10.09
N ALA A 217 -0.84 24.03 -10.60
CA ALA A 217 -1.82 23.44 -11.50
C ALA A 217 -1.12 22.78 -12.69
N VAL A 218 -1.39 21.50 -12.91
CA VAL A 218 -1.03 20.83 -14.16
C VAL A 218 -1.88 21.48 -15.26
N MET A 219 -1.31 22.48 -15.96
CA MET A 219 -1.92 22.99 -17.18
C MET A 219 -1.91 21.86 -18.20
N VAL A 220 -3.07 21.23 -18.38
CA VAL A 220 -3.37 20.46 -19.58
C VAL A 220 -3.43 21.48 -20.71
N SER A 221 -2.32 21.62 -21.45
CA SER A 221 -2.29 22.35 -22.70
C SER A 221 -3.15 21.57 -23.70
N MET A 222 -4.41 21.99 -23.83
CA MET A 222 -5.21 21.68 -25.02
C MET A 222 -4.64 22.55 -26.14
N ILE A 223 -3.72 21.98 -26.91
CA ILE A 223 -3.41 22.48 -28.25
C ILE A 223 -4.36 21.72 -29.18
N GLY A 224 -5.18 22.49 -29.89
CA GLY A 224 -6.22 22.01 -30.81
C GLY A 224 -5.70 21.51 -32.14
#